data_AF-I9R8H2-F1
#
_entry.id   AF-I9R8H2-F1
#
_cell.length_a   1.000
_cell.length_b   1.000
_cell.length_c   1.000
_cell.angle_alpha   90.00
_cell.angle_beta   90.00
_cell.angle_gamma   90.00
#
_symmetry.space_group_name_H-M   'P 1'
#
loop_
_entity.id
_entity.type
_entity.pdbx_description
1 polymer ?
#
loop_
_entity_poly.entity_id
_entity_poly.type
_entity_poly.pdbx_seq_one_letter_code
_entity_poly.pdbx_strand_id
1 'polypeptide(L)'
;MAQEIGLTSGYIFLNRFGQRITTRGIASQLKHFAEKYGMNKEVVYPHSFRHRFAKNFLDRFNDLALLADLMGHESIETTRIYLRRTASEQQKIVDKVVNW
;
A
#
# COMPACT_ATOMS: atom_id res chain seq x y z
N MET A 1 11.38 2.99 19.16
CA MET A 1 10.87 1.60 19.11
C MET A 1 12.00 0.56 19.15
N ALA A 2 12.77 0.27 18.10
CA ALA A 2 13.85 -0.74 18.19
C ALA A 2 15.11 -0.25 18.96
N GLN A 3 15.45 1.03 18.80
CA GLN A 3 16.56 1.67 19.51
C GLN A 3 16.24 1.92 21.01
N GLU A 4 14.97 2.06 21.36
CA GLU A 4 14.51 2.31 22.74
C GLU A 4 14.57 1.06 23.63
N ILE A 5 14.64 -0.13 23.02
CA ILE A 5 14.73 -1.43 23.71
C ILE A 5 16.13 -2.06 23.59
N GLY A 6 17.13 -1.33 23.09
CA GLY A 6 18.50 -1.82 22.97
C GLY A 6 18.67 -2.99 21.99
N LEU A 7 17.76 -3.15 21.02
CA LEU A 7 17.84 -4.24 20.05
C LEU A 7 19.00 -3.96 19.07
N THR A 8 20.10 -4.70 19.20
CA THR A 8 21.31 -4.55 18.36
C THR A 8 21.37 -5.50 17.18
N SER A 9 20.60 -6.60 17.22
CA SER A 9 20.49 -7.56 16.12
C SER A 9 19.16 -8.33 16.18
N GLY A 10 18.79 -8.98 15.08
CA GLY A 10 17.57 -9.79 14.98
C GLY A 10 16.42 -9.11 14.22
N TYR A 11 15.21 -9.63 14.37
CA TYR A 11 14.02 -9.15 13.68
C TYR A 11 13.29 -8.06 14.48
N ILE A 12 12.91 -6.98 13.81
CA ILE A 12 12.16 -5.87 14.43
C ILE A 12 10.72 -6.30 14.80
N PHE A 13 10.10 -7.16 13.98
CA PHE A 13 8.73 -7.60 14.18
C PHE A 13 8.66 -9.07 14.56
N LEU A 14 8.19 -9.32 15.79
CA LEU A 14 8.03 -10.65 16.36
C LEU A 14 6.54 -10.99 16.52
N ASN A 15 6.23 -12.28 16.54
CA ASN A 15 4.93 -12.80 16.94
C ASN A 15 4.86 -12.88 18.49
N ARG A 16 3.70 -13.27 19.01
CA ARG A 16 3.48 -13.43 20.46
C ARG A 16 4.40 -14.46 21.15
N PHE A 17 5.08 -15.30 20.38
CA PHE A 17 6.01 -16.32 20.86
C PHE A 17 7.48 -15.87 20.74
N GLY A 18 7.74 -14.60 20.40
CA GLY A 18 9.09 -14.06 20.25
C GLY A 18 9.80 -14.46 18.95
N GLN A 19 9.12 -15.10 18.01
CA GLN A 19 9.70 -15.50 16.72
C GLN A 19 9.37 -14.48 15.63
N ARG A 20 10.11 -14.48 14.51
CA ARG A 20 9.82 -13.61 13.36
C ARG A 20 8.36 -13.75 12.92
N ILE A 21 7.67 -12.62 12.78
CA ILE A 21 6.32 -12.63 12.20
C ILE A 21 6.36 -13.03 10.71
N THR A 22 5.40 -13.85 10.29
CA THR A 22 5.25 -14.23 8.88
C THR A 22 4.33 -13.26 8.14
N THR A 23 4.45 -13.21 6.81
CA THR A 23 3.54 -12.44 5.95
C THR A 23 2.07 -12.85 6.13
N ARG A 24 1.81 -14.16 6.26
CA ARG A 24 0.47 -14.69 6.58
C ARG A 24 0.00 -14.24 7.96
N GLY A 25 0.90 -14.20 8.94
CA GLY A 25 0.60 -13.70 10.29
C GLY A 25 0.20 -12.21 10.29
N ILE A 26 0.88 -11.38 9.49
CA ILE A 26 0.50 -9.97 9.29
C ILE A 26 -0.88 -9.89 8.64
N ALA A 27 -1.11 -10.64 7.54
CA ALA A 27 -2.38 -10.63 6.84
C ALA A 27 -3.55 -11.05 7.75
N SER A 28 -3.37 -12.10 8.55
CA SER A 28 -4.38 -12.57 9.51
C SER A 28 -4.69 -11.52 10.59
N GLN A 29 -3.67 -10.86 11.15
CA GLN A 29 -3.89 -9.79 12.12
C GLN A 29 -4.64 -8.61 11.51
N LEU A 30 -4.32 -8.23 10.26
CA LEU A 30 -5.07 -7.17 9.56
C LEU A 30 -6.55 -7.54 9.37
N LYS A 31 -6.87 -8.79 9.03
CA LYS A 31 -8.26 -9.27 8.95
C LYS A 31 -8.96 -9.22 10.31
N HIS A 32 -8.26 -9.60 11.38
CA HIS A 32 -8.79 -9.50 12.74
C HIS A 32 -9.09 -8.05 13.14
N PHE A 33 -8.21 -7.11 12.81
CA PHE A 33 -8.49 -5.69 13.03
C PHE A 33 -9.66 -5.19 12.17
N ALA A 34 -9.79 -5.68 10.93
CA ALA A 34 -10.93 -5.35 10.08
C ALA A 34 -12.26 -5.74 10.74
N GLU A 35 -12.35 -6.96 11.28
CA GLU A 35 -13.51 -7.41 12.07
C GLU A 35 -13.79 -6.50 13.25
N LYS A 36 -12.76 -6.29 14.07
CA LYS A 36 -12.86 -5.56 15.33
C LYS A 36 -13.40 -4.14 15.13
N TYR A 37 -13.06 -3.50 14.02
CA TYR A 37 -13.47 -2.13 13.70
C TYR A 37 -14.57 -2.05 12.63
N GLY A 38 -15.25 -3.16 12.29
CA GLY A 38 -16.37 -3.17 11.35
C GLY A 38 -15.98 -2.83 9.90
N MET A 39 -14.73 -3.04 9.51
CA MET A 39 -14.24 -2.85 8.14
C MET A 39 -14.46 -4.12 7.30
N ASN A 40 -14.64 -3.94 5.99
CA ASN A 40 -14.72 -5.06 5.08
C ASN A 40 -13.39 -5.84 5.06
N LYS A 41 -13.42 -7.08 5.52
CA LYS A 41 -12.26 -7.98 5.55
C LYS A 41 -11.61 -8.09 4.20
N GLU A 42 -12.37 -8.25 3.12
CA GLU A 42 -11.84 -8.52 1.79
C GLU A 42 -10.90 -7.42 1.30
N VAL A 43 -11.10 -6.18 1.74
CA VAL A 43 -10.26 -5.04 1.35
C VAL A 43 -9.09 -4.76 2.30
N VAL A 44 -9.08 -5.31 3.52
CA VAL A 44 -8.04 -5.04 4.51
C VAL A 44 -6.97 -6.14 4.47
N TYR A 45 -5.90 -5.91 3.72
CA TYR A 45 -4.74 -6.81 3.58
C TYR A 45 -3.52 -6.02 3.05
N PRO A 46 -2.27 -6.53 3.19
CA PRO A 46 -1.07 -5.74 2.94
C PRO A 46 -1.02 -5.05 1.57
N HIS A 47 -1.38 -5.74 0.49
CA HIS A 47 -1.35 -5.16 -0.85
C HIS A 47 -2.40 -4.06 -1.07
N SER A 48 -3.53 -4.09 -0.35
CA SER A 48 -4.52 -3.01 -0.41
C SER A 48 -3.98 -1.71 0.19
N PHE A 49 -3.25 -1.79 1.31
CA PHE A 49 -2.54 -0.63 1.86
C PHE A 49 -1.48 -0.10 0.89
N ARG A 50 -0.72 -0.99 0.25
CA ARG A 50 0.26 -0.61 -0.79
C ARG A 50 -0.42 0.11 -1.95
N HIS A 51 -1.56 -0.39 -2.42
CA HIS A 51 -2.34 0.25 -3.47
C HIS A 51 -2.87 1.62 -3.04
N ARG A 52 -3.40 1.72 -1.81
CA ARG A 52 -3.92 2.99 -1.27
C ARG A 52 -2.81 4.03 -1.10
N PHE A 53 -1.62 3.62 -0.67
CA PHE A 53 -0.45 4.49 -0.62
C PHE A 53 -0.11 5.02 -2.02
N ALA A 54 0.04 4.13 -3.00
CA ALA A 54 0.40 4.49 -4.37
C ALA A 54 -0.62 5.45 -5.02
N LYS A 55 -1.92 5.17 -4.87
CA LYS A 55 -2.99 6.06 -5.36
C LYS A 55 -2.92 7.44 -4.71
N ASN A 56 -2.88 7.52 -3.37
CA ASN A 56 -2.78 8.79 -2.67
C ASN A 56 -1.52 9.58 -3.05
N PHE A 57 -0.40 8.89 -3.27
CA PHE A 57 0.85 9.54 -3.69
C PHE A 57 0.70 10.17 -5.07
N LEU A 58 0.21 9.43 -6.05
CA LEU A 58 0.01 9.93 -7.41
C LEU A 58 -1.05 11.03 -7.47
N ASP A 59 -2.11 10.94 -6.66
CA ASP A 59 -3.14 11.98 -6.60
C ASP A 59 -2.58 13.32 -6.06
N ARG A 60 -1.54 13.29 -5.22
CA ARG A 60 -0.95 14.48 -4.58
C ARG A 60 0.28 15.04 -5.29
N PHE A 61 1.15 14.16 -5.78
CA PHE A 61 2.47 14.53 -6.29
C PHE A 61 2.67 14.16 -7.77
N ASN A 62 1.83 13.26 -8.30
CA ASN A 62 1.79 12.84 -9.71
C ASN A 62 3.17 12.52 -10.33
N ASP A 63 4.07 11.92 -9.56
CA ASP A 63 5.38 11.44 -10.02
C ASP A 63 5.45 9.92 -9.98
N LEU A 64 5.42 9.28 -11.15
CA LEU A 64 5.44 7.82 -11.25
C LEU A 64 6.83 7.24 -10.99
N ALA A 65 7.90 7.96 -11.36
CA ALA A 65 9.28 7.49 -11.21
C ALA A 65 9.66 7.47 -9.74
N LEU A 66 9.41 8.58 -9.02
CA LEU A 66 9.64 8.65 -7.59
C LEU A 66 8.82 7.61 -6.82
N LEU A 67 7.56 7.37 -7.24
CA LEU A 67 6.76 6.31 -6.63
C LEU A 67 7.40 4.92 -6.84
N ALA A 68 7.94 4.63 -8.02
CA ALA A 68 8.61 3.37 -8.31
C ALA A 68 9.82 3.15 -7.38
N ASP A 69 10.65 4.19 -7.21
CA ASP A 69 11.82 4.18 -6.34
C ASP A 69 11.43 3.95 -4.88
N LEU A 70 10.44 4.70 -4.38
CA LEU A 70 9.92 4.56 -3.00
C LEU A 70 9.36 3.16 -2.73
N MET A 71 8.79 2.52 -3.75
CA MET A 71 8.19 1.20 -3.64
C MET A 71 9.19 0.06 -3.89
N GLY A 72 10.41 0.38 -4.30
CA GLY A 72 11.46 -0.57 -4.65
C GLY A 72 11.09 -1.43 -5.87
N HIS A 73 10.42 -0.86 -6.86
CA HIS A 73 10.09 -1.57 -8.09
C HIS A 73 11.27 -1.55 -9.06
N GLU A 74 11.66 -2.71 -9.58
CA GLU A 74 12.72 -2.84 -10.59
C GLU A 74 12.37 -2.20 -11.94
N SER A 75 11.08 -1.97 -12.18
CA SER A 75 10.59 -1.33 -13.41
C SER A 75 9.42 -0.41 -13.13
N ILE A 76 9.42 0.75 -13.80
CA ILE A 76 8.30 1.70 -13.84
C ILE A 76 7.01 1.02 -14.33
N GLU A 77 7.13 -0.02 -15.18
CA GLU A 77 5.99 -0.79 -15.67
C GLU A 77 5.17 -1.40 -14.53
N THR A 78 5.84 -1.93 -13.51
CA THR A 78 5.20 -2.50 -12.33
C THR A 78 4.40 -1.44 -11.56
N THR A 79 4.87 -0.19 -11.55
CA THR A 79 4.18 0.95 -10.91
C THR A 79 3.00 1.45 -11.74
N ARG A 80 3.02 1.29 -13.08
CA ARG A 80 1.97 1.77 -13.98
C ARG A 80 0.58 1.18 -13.67
N ILE A 81 0.52 0.03 -13.03
CA ILE A 81 -0.75 -0.57 -12.57
C ILE A 81 -1.57 0.40 -11.68
N TYR A 82 -0.92 1.33 -10.98
CA TYR A 82 -1.58 2.33 -10.13
C TYR A 82 -2.14 3.52 -10.90
N LEU A 83 -1.70 3.75 -12.14
CA LEU A 83 -2.26 4.78 -13.02
C LEU A 83 -3.53 4.32 -13.75
N ARG A 84 -3.89 3.03 -13.66
CA ARG A 84 -5.13 2.54 -14.27
C ARG A 84 -6.31 3.33 -13.72
N ARG A 85 -7.01 3.97 -14.65
CA ARG A 85 -8.26 4.71 -14.44
C ARG A 85 -9.38 3.92 -15.08
N THR A 86 -10.54 3.93 -14.45
CA THR A 86 -11.78 3.44 -15.04
C THR A 86 -12.15 4.30 -16.25
N ALA A 87 -12.95 3.75 -17.18
CA ALA A 87 -13.44 4.50 -18.33
C ALA A 87 -14.18 5.79 -17.89
N SER A 88 -14.92 5.73 -16.79
CA SER A 88 -15.60 6.90 -16.21
C SER A 88 -14.64 7.99 -15.73
N GLU A 89 -13.53 7.61 -15.08
CA GLU A 89 -12.50 8.57 -14.66
C GLU A 89 -11.80 9.21 -15.85
N GLN A 90 -11.51 8.42 -16.90
CA GLN A 90 -10.93 8.93 -18.14
C GLN A 90 -11.86 9.92 -18.82
N GLN A 91 -13.15 9.59 -18.95
CA GLN A 91 -14.18 10.47 -19.50
C GLN A 91 -14.22 11.81 -18.76
N LYS A 92 -14.29 11.79 -17.43
CA LYS A 92 -14.30 13.03 -16.61
C LYS A 92 -13.07 13.91 -16.80
N ILE A 93 -11.93 13.33 -17.13
CA ILE A 93 -10.71 14.08 -17.40
C ILE A 93 -10.76 14.68 -18.81
N VAL A 94 -11.20 13.91 -19.80
CA VAL A 94 -11.41 14.39 -21.17
C VAL A 94 -12.40 15.56 -21.16
N ASP A 95 -13.54 15.42 -20.51
CA ASP A 95 -14.57 16.47 -20.41
C ASP A 95 -14.07 17.75 -19.73
N LYS A 96 -13.01 17.67 -18.90
CA LYS A 96 -12.40 18.83 -18.22
C LYS A 96 -11.29 19.50 -19.03
N VAL A 97 -10.63 18.76 -19.92
CA VAL A 97 -9.43 19.21 -20.64
C VAL A 97 -9.76 19.58 -22.08
N VAL A 98 -10.75 18.92 -22.67
CA VAL A 98 -11.22 19.19 -24.02
C VAL A 98 -12.43 20.11 -23.93
N ASN A 99 -12.24 21.38 -24.29
CA ASN A 99 -13.35 22.27 -24.56
C ASN A 99 -13.84 21.98 -25.98
N TRP A 100 -15.12 21.62 -26.10
CA TRP A 100 -15.82 21.56 -27.38
C TRP A 100 -16.41 22.93 -27.70
#